data_AF-A0A1Y1YHI2-F1
#
_entry.id   AF-A0A1Y1YHI2-F1
#
_cell.length_a   1.000
_cell.length_b   1.000
_cell.length_c   1.000
_cell.angle_alpha   90.00
_cell.angle_beta   90.00
_cell.angle_gamma   90.00
#
_symmetry.space_group_name_H-M   'P 1'
#
loop_
_entity.id
_entity.type
_entity.pdbx_description
1 polymer ?
#
loop_
_entity_poly.entity_id
_entity_poly.type
_entity_poly.pdbx_seq_one_letter_code
_entity_poly.pdbx_strand_id
1 'polypeptide(L)'
;MLKLLKLTFVLLVIIFTSTIVSSRDCHNSKLELQDDGLAGFRNTQAYRSYIVFFKSGTDLDVVLDAEADVECAGGIVTNRYRAGVIGFSARVPADLITTFATSPHVQVVEEDQEVHANEDSEQGFGI
;
A
#
# COMPACT_ATOMS: atom_id res chain seq x y z
N MET A 1 5.26 -53.87 -22.84
CA MET A 1 4.13 -52.92 -22.73
C MET A 1 4.15 -52.04 -21.47
N LEU A 2 5.08 -52.20 -20.54
CA LEU A 2 5.13 -51.45 -19.26
C LEU A 2 6.18 -50.31 -19.22
N LYS A 3 6.54 -49.73 -20.38
CA LYS A 3 7.49 -48.59 -20.45
C LYS A 3 6.86 -47.31 -20.99
N LEU A 4 5.66 -47.39 -21.56
CA LEU A 4 4.99 -46.23 -22.18
C LEU A 4 4.10 -45.45 -21.19
N LEU A 5 3.81 -46.01 -20.01
CA LEU A 5 2.91 -45.42 -19.01
C LEU A 5 3.59 -44.43 -18.04
N LYS A 6 4.93 -44.44 -17.98
CA LYS A 6 5.67 -43.52 -17.09
C LYS A 6 5.94 -42.14 -17.70
N LEU A 7 5.81 -41.99 -19.01
CA LEU A 7 6.14 -40.74 -19.70
C LEU A 7 4.98 -39.74 -19.75
N THR A 8 3.74 -40.21 -19.67
CA THR A 8 2.55 -39.35 -19.67
C THR A 8 2.29 -38.68 -18.31
N PHE A 9 2.80 -39.22 -17.21
CA PHE A 9 2.60 -38.63 -15.88
C PHE A 9 3.54 -37.46 -15.59
N VAL A 10 4.71 -37.40 -16.24
CA VAL A 10 5.67 -36.30 -16.06
C VAL A 10 5.22 -35.04 -16.81
N LEU A 11 4.48 -35.18 -17.91
CA LEU A 11 3.98 -34.04 -18.67
C LEU A 11 2.77 -33.35 -18.01
N LEU A 12 2.01 -34.03 -17.15
CA LEU A 12 0.81 -33.48 -16.52
C LEU A 12 1.11 -32.60 -15.29
N VAL A 13 2.29 -32.75 -14.68
CA VAL A 13 2.71 -31.95 -13.51
C VAL A 13 3.26 -30.57 -13.91
N ILE A 14 3.70 -30.40 -15.16
CA ILE A 14 4.32 -29.15 -15.64
C ILE A 14 3.24 -28.08 -15.96
N ILE A 15 1.96 -28.44 -16.07
CA ILE A 15 0.89 -27.51 -16.47
C ILE A 15 0.24 -26.81 -15.25
N PHE A 16 0.53 -27.21 -14.01
CA PHE A 16 -0.16 -26.68 -12.81
C PHE A 16 0.68 -25.80 -11.89
N THR A 17 1.84 -25.31 -12.33
CA THR A 17 2.65 -24.35 -11.55
C THR A 17 2.77 -22.99 -12.23
N SER A 18 1.93 -22.69 -13.22
CA SER A 18 1.71 -21.31 -13.63
C SER A 18 0.92 -20.62 -12.52
N THR A 19 1.58 -20.33 -11.40
CA THR A 19 1.13 -19.27 -10.51
C THR A 19 1.01 -18.05 -11.39
N ILE A 20 -0.24 -17.68 -11.64
CA ILE A 20 -0.61 -16.43 -12.29
C ILE A 20 -0.08 -15.35 -11.35
N VAL A 21 1.16 -14.90 -11.60
CA VAL A 21 1.61 -13.59 -11.15
C VAL A 21 0.70 -12.64 -11.91
N SER A 22 -0.40 -12.26 -11.27
CA SER A 22 -1.25 -11.19 -11.73
C SER A 22 -0.39 -9.94 -11.65
N SER A 23 0.27 -9.61 -12.76
CA SER A 23 0.74 -8.25 -13.01
C SER A 23 -0.50 -7.39 -12.91
N ARG A 24 -0.75 -6.79 -11.75
CA ARG A 24 -1.64 -5.64 -11.64
C ARG A 24 -0.97 -4.58 -12.51
N ASP A 25 -1.38 -4.53 -13.77
CA ASP A 25 -0.97 -3.44 -14.65
C ASP A 25 -1.54 -2.18 -14.02
N CYS A 26 -0.69 -1.42 -13.34
CA CYS A 26 -1.01 -0.06 -12.92
C CYS A 26 -1.17 0.73 -14.22
N HIS A 27 -2.34 0.63 -14.87
CA HIS A 27 -2.70 1.43 -16.02
C HIS A 27 -3.06 2.82 -15.48
N ASN A 28 -2.05 3.47 -14.92
CA ASN A 28 -2.08 4.89 -14.72
C ASN A 28 -2.17 5.46 -16.11
N SER A 29 -3.37 5.94 -16.45
CA SER A 29 -3.48 7.08 -17.34
C SER A 29 -2.59 8.14 -16.71
N LYS A 30 -1.32 8.13 -17.11
CA LYS A 30 -0.39 9.22 -16.94
C LYS A 30 -1.24 10.43 -17.25
N LEU A 31 -1.53 11.24 -16.23
CA LEU A 31 -2.09 12.55 -16.41
C LEU A 31 -1.08 13.26 -17.30
N GLU A 32 -1.23 13.10 -18.61
CA GLU A 32 -0.55 13.89 -19.61
C GLU A 32 -1.09 15.29 -19.39
N LEU A 33 -0.38 16.00 -18.52
CA LEU A 33 -0.43 17.44 -18.41
C LEU A 33 -0.23 17.97 -19.83
N GLN A 34 -1.34 18.29 -20.49
CA GLN A 34 -1.32 19.25 -21.58
C GLN A 34 -0.83 20.55 -20.96
N ASP A 35 0.46 20.81 -21.17
CA ASP A 35 1.11 22.07 -20.86
C ASP A 35 0.72 23.06 -21.96
N ASP A 36 -0.48 23.62 -21.83
CA ASP A 36 -1.01 24.70 -22.64
C ASP A 36 -0.68 26.05 -22.00
N GLY A 37 0.61 26.29 -21.73
CA GLY A 37 1.25 27.61 -21.92
C GLY A 37 0.50 28.85 -21.40
N LEU A 38 -0.14 28.78 -20.24
CA LEU A 38 -0.77 29.93 -19.59
C LEU A 38 -0.34 29.97 -18.12
N ALA A 39 0.57 30.91 -17.85
CA ALA A 39 1.10 31.21 -16.52
C ALA A 39 -0.03 31.39 -15.49
N GLY A 40 -0.28 30.38 -14.65
CA GLY A 40 -1.24 30.50 -13.54
C GLY A 40 -1.64 29.22 -12.83
N PHE A 41 -1.68 28.06 -13.50
CA PHE A 41 -2.08 26.81 -12.85
C PHE A 41 -0.87 26.02 -12.35
N ARG A 42 -0.42 26.30 -11.13
CA ARG A 42 0.44 25.36 -10.42
C ARG A 42 -0.41 24.17 -9.95
N ASN A 43 -0.41 23.08 -10.70
CA ASN A 43 -0.85 21.78 -10.20
C ASN A 43 0.18 21.30 -9.15
N THR A 44 0.07 21.85 -7.95
CA THR A 44 0.82 21.37 -6.79
C THR A 44 -0.05 20.28 -6.20
N GLN A 45 0.09 19.05 -6.70
CA GLN A 45 -0.66 17.92 -6.16
C GLN A 45 -0.34 17.83 -4.66
N ALA A 46 -1.31 18.17 -3.82
CA ALA A 46 -1.16 18.12 -2.38
C ALA A 46 -1.06 16.65 -1.95
N TYR A 47 -0.23 16.35 -0.95
CA TYR A 47 -0.10 15.02 -0.39
C TYR A 47 -0.55 15.01 1.06
N ARG A 48 -1.09 13.88 1.51
CA ARG A 48 -1.43 13.61 2.92
C ARG A 48 -0.84 12.27 3.34
N SER A 49 -0.58 12.14 4.63
CA SER A 49 -0.03 10.92 5.22
C SER A 49 -1.12 10.19 5.99
N TYR A 50 -1.17 8.87 5.85
CA TYR A 50 -2.14 8.02 6.54
C TYR A 50 -1.45 6.84 7.18
N ILE A 51 -2.06 6.35 8.26
CA ILE A 51 -1.78 5.06 8.90
C ILE A 51 -3.00 4.16 8.65
N VAL A 52 -2.76 2.97 8.12
CA VAL A 52 -3.78 1.98 7.79
C VAL A 52 -3.54 0.72 8.62
N PHE A 53 -4.53 0.31 9.40
CA PHE A 53 -4.53 -0.93 10.15
C PHE A 53 -5.56 -1.91 9.62
N PHE A 54 -5.18 -3.18 9.53
CA PHE A 54 -6.05 -4.28 9.12
C PHE A 54 -6.58 -5.04 10.32
N LYS A 55 -7.76 -5.66 10.15
CA LYS A 55 -8.36 -6.53 11.16
C LYS A 55 -7.41 -7.67 11.50
N SER A 56 -7.41 -8.11 12.76
CA SER A 56 -6.64 -9.28 13.19
C SER A 56 -7.01 -10.51 12.36
N GLY A 57 -6.00 -11.30 11.97
CA GLY A 57 -6.18 -12.47 11.12
C GLY A 57 -6.30 -12.15 9.61
N THR A 58 -6.12 -10.89 9.20
CA THR A 58 -5.99 -10.57 7.77
C THR A 58 -4.71 -11.19 7.22
N ASP A 59 -4.83 -11.92 6.11
CA ASP A 59 -3.70 -12.53 5.42
C ASP A 59 -2.72 -11.47 4.92
N LEU A 60 -1.42 -11.78 4.99
CA LEU A 60 -0.37 -10.86 4.58
C LEU A 60 -0.51 -10.45 3.11
N ASP A 61 -0.96 -11.36 2.24
CA ASP A 61 -1.14 -11.08 0.81
C ASP A 61 -2.17 -9.96 0.57
N VAL A 62 -3.23 -9.87 1.38
CA VAL A 62 -4.22 -8.78 1.29
C VAL A 62 -3.59 -7.42 1.63
N VAL A 63 -2.63 -7.41 2.56
CA VAL A 63 -1.92 -6.19 2.96
C VAL A 63 -0.94 -5.77 1.88
N LEU A 64 -0.21 -6.74 1.29
CA LEU A 64 0.71 -6.49 0.18
C LEU A 64 -0.02 -5.97 -1.05
N ASP A 65 -1.21 -6.50 -1.33
CA ASP A 65 -2.09 -6.02 -2.39
C ASP A 65 -2.50 -4.56 -2.18
N ALA A 66 -2.87 -4.20 -0.94
CA ALA A 66 -3.23 -2.81 -0.62
C ALA A 66 -2.03 -1.86 -0.73
N GLU A 67 -0.83 -2.29 -0.35
CA GLU A 67 0.41 -1.53 -0.55
C GLU A 67 0.68 -1.29 -2.05
N ALA A 68 0.50 -2.32 -2.88
CA ALA A 68 0.66 -2.21 -4.32
C ALA A 68 -0.39 -1.27 -4.93
N ASP A 69 -1.65 -1.32 -4.48
CA ASP A 69 -2.71 -0.44 -4.96
C ASP A 69 -2.40 1.04 -4.63
N VAL A 70 -1.80 1.31 -3.46
CA VAL A 70 -1.31 2.66 -3.08
C VAL A 70 -0.20 3.14 -3.99
N GLU A 71 0.80 2.30 -4.26
CA GLU A 71 1.91 2.64 -5.15
C GLU A 71 1.44 2.82 -6.59
N CYS A 72 0.53 1.96 -7.06
CA CYS A 72 -0.15 2.14 -8.35
C CYS A 72 -0.86 3.49 -8.41
N ALA A 73 -1.53 3.94 -7.35
CA ALA A 73 -2.23 5.22 -7.31
C ALA A 73 -1.30 6.45 -7.24
N GLY A 74 0.02 6.29 -7.30
CA GLY A 74 0.99 7.38 -7.16
C GLY A 74 1.25 7.79 -5.70
N GLY A 75 0.82 6.96 -4.76
CA GLY A 75 1.21 7.05 -3.36
C GLY A 75 2.57 6.41 -3.09
N ILE A 76 3.03 6.53 -1.84
CA ILE A 76 4.30 5.98 -1.37
C ILE A 76 4.05 5.33 -0.01
N VAL A 77 4.36 4.04 0.13
CA VAL A 77 4.36 3.37 1.44
C VAL A 77 5.60 3.79 2.22
N THR A 78 5.41 4.39 3.39
CA THR A 78 6.49 4.97 4.21
C THR A 78 6.92 4.08 5.36
N ASN A 79 6.03 3.28 5.94
CA ASN A 79 6.37 2.31 6.98
C ASN A 79 5.48 1.05 6.91
N ARG A 80 5.98 -0.08 7.44
CA ARG A 80 5.29 -1.37 7.44
C ARG A 80 5.23 -1.95 8.85
N TYR A 81 4.03 -2.27 9.31
CA TYR A 81 3.78 -2.90 10.60
C TYR A 81 3.44 -4.38 10.38
N ARG A 82 4.19 -5.27 11.02
CA ARG A 82 4.05 -6.74 10.86
C ARG A 82 4.04 -7.51 12.18
N ALA A 83 4.33 -6.85 13.30
CA ALA A 83 4.42 -7.47 14.62
C ALA A 83 3.41 -6.81 15.57
N GLY A 84 2.57 -7.62 16.22
CA GLY A 84 1.52 -7.15 17.14
C GLY A 84 0.32 -6.51 16.44
N VAL A 85 0.56 -5.66 15.44
CA VAL A 85 -0.43 -5.07 14.54
C VAL A 85 0.02 -5.24 13.08
N ILE A 86 -0.95 -5.38 12.18
CA ILE A 86 -0.73 -5.55 10.75
C ILE A 86 -1.26 -4.31 10.05
N GLY A 87 -0.38 -3.64 9.30
CA GLY A 87 -0.71 -2.38 8.64
C GLY A 87 0.48 -1.74 7.95
N PHE A 88 0.26 -0.53 7.45
CA PHE A 88 1.31 0.31 6.88
C PHE A 88 0.96 1.79 7.02
N SER A 89 1.95 2.66 6.89
CA SER A 89 1.73 4.08 6.67
C SER A 89 2.09 4.46 5.23
N ALA A 90 1.39 5.44 4.69
CA ALA A 90 1.58 5.87 3.31
C ALA A 90 1.33 7.36 3.13
N ARG A 91 2.09 7.95 2.20
CA ARG A 91 1.89 9.30 1.70
C ARG A 91 1.17 9.21 0.35
N VAL A 92 -0.05 9.74 0.26
CA VAL A 92 -0.88 9.68 -0.95
C VAL A 92 -1.24 11.07 -1.46
N PRO A 93 -1.51 11.23 -2.76
CA PRO A 93 -2.17 12.43 -3.26
C PRO A 93 -3.49 12.68 -2.52
N ALA A 94 -3.76 13.94 -2.15
CA ALA A 94 -4.91 14.34 -1.35
C ALA A 94 -6.26 13.97 -2.01
N ASP A 95 -6.29 13.88 -3.34
CA ASP A 95 -7.48 13.52 -4.11
C ASP A 95 -7.77 12.00 -4.13
N LEU A 96 -6.86 11.18 -3.56
CA LEU A 96 -6.91 9.71 -3.62
C LEU A 96 -7.13 9.05 -2.25
N ILE A 97 -7.67 9.79 -1.27
CA ILE A 97 -7.97 9.26 0.07
C ILE A 97 -8.94 8.07 0.04
N THR A 98 -9.81 7.99 -0.98
CA THR A 98 -10.79 6.92 -1.15
C THR A 98 -10.15 5.55 -1.40
N THR A 99 -8.87 5.49 -1.76
CA THR A 99 -8.12 4.24 -1.99
C THR A 99 -8.08 3.34 -0.77
N PHE A 100 -8.15 3.89 0.45
CA PHE A 100 -8.04 3.11 1.69
C PHE A 100 -9.38 2.60 2.23
N ALA A 101 -10.50 3.23 1.87
CA ALA A 101 -11.78 3.07 2.57
C ALA A 101 -12.64 1.90 2.05
N THR A 102 -12.18 1.16 1.03
CA THR A 102 -13.01 0.19 0.31
C THR A 102 -12.74 -1.27 0.69
N SER A 103 -11.64 -1.57 1.37
CA SER A 103 -11.32 -2.95 1.72
C SER A 103 -12.09 -3.42 2.96
N PRO A 104 -12.82 -4.55 2.92
CA PRO A 104 -13.52 -5.10 4.08
C PRO A 104 -12.57 -5.58 5.18
N HIS A 105 -11.26 -5.68 4.89
CA HIS A 105 -10.22 -6.10 5.82
C HIS A 105 -9.61 -4.95 6.61
N VAL A 106 -9.81 -3.70 6.16
CA VAL A 106 -9.33 -2.53 6.88
C VAL A 106 -10.14 -2.35 8.16
N GLN A 107 -9.43 -2.10 9.25
CA GLN A 107 -10.01 -1.81 10.56
C GLN A 107 -10.07 -0.31 10.80
N VAL A 108 -8.97 0.40 10.52
CA VAL A 108 -8.82 1.84 10.77
C VAL A 108 -7.98 2.46 9.66
N VAL A 109 -8.37 3.68 9.25
CA VAL A 109 -7.57 4.60 8.44
C VAL A 109 -7.54 5.92 9.18
N GLU A 110 -6.36 6.43 9.49
CA GLU A 110 -6.18 7.68 10.24
C GLU A 110 -5.15 8.56 9.52
N GLU A 111 -5.39 9.87 9.49
CA GLU A 111 -4.41 10.83 8.98
C GLU A 111 -3.26 10.98 9.99
N ASP A 112 -2.02 10.76 9.54
CA ASP A 112 -0.84 10.80 10.39
C ASP A 112 -0.62 12.20 10.96
N GLN A 113 -0.46 12.31 12.29
CA GLN A 113 -0.35 13.57 13.01
C GLN A 113 1.03 13.70 13.67
N GLU A 114 1.59 14.92 13.64
CA GLU A 114 2.81 15.22 14.38
C GLU A 114 2.51 15.36 15.88
N VAL A 115 3.40 14.79 16.70
CA VAL A 115 3.37 14.95 18.16
C VAL A 115 4.63 15.69 18.61
N HIS A 116 4.46 16.68 19.50
CA HIS A 116 5.56 17.45 20.07
C HIS A 116 5.77 17.06 21.54
N ALA A 117 7.03 16.87 21.94
CA ALA A 117 7.36 16.76 23.35
C ALA A 117 7.22 18.14 24.01
N ASN A 118 6.43 18.23 25.07
CA ASN A 118 6.39 19.43 25.90
C ASN A 118 7.63 19.41 26.81
N GLU A 119 8.45 20.45 26.74
CA GLU A 119 9.49 20.69 27.73
C GLU A 119 8.82 21.15 29.04
N ASP A 120 8.37 20.20 29.86
CA ASP A 120 7.96 20.50 31.22
C ASP A 120 9.21 20.88 32.02
N SER A 121 9.38 22.20 32.18
CA SER A 121 10.52 22.83 32.84
C SER A 121 10.83 22.20 34.20
N GLU A 122 12.06 21.72 34.35
CA GLU A 122 12.71 21.46 35.64
C GLU A 122 12.78 22.76 36.46
N GLN A 123 11.72 23.07 37.20
CA GLN A 123 11.79 24.01 38.31
C GLN A 123 11.36 23.30 39.59
N GLY A 124 12.35 22.88 40.36
CA GLY A 124 12.14 22.64 41.79
C GLY A 124 12.89 21.44 42.34
N PHE A 125 14.18 21.60 42.65
CA PHE A 125 14.73 21.01 43.86
C PHE A 125 15.80 21.95 44.45
N GLY A 126 15.32 23.06 45.02
CA GLY A 126 16.06 23.80 46.03
C GLY A 126 15.68 23.23 47.39
N ILE A 127 16.57 22.41 47.97
CA ILE A 127 16.60 22.11 49.40
C ILE A 127 17.56 23.06 50.10
#